data_AF-A0AAX0LZI7-F1
#
_entry.id   AF-A0AAX0LZI7-F1
#
_cell.length_a   1.000
_cell.length_b   1.000
_cell.length_c   1.000
_cell.angle_alpha   90.00
_cell.angle_beta   90.00
_cell.angle_gamma   90.00
#
_symmetry.space_group_name_H-M   'P 1'
#
loop_
_entity.id
_entity.type
_entity.pdbx_description
1 polymer ?
#
loop_
_entity_poly.entity_id
_entity_poly.type
_entity_poly.pdbx_seq_one_letter_code
_entity_poly.pdbx_strand_id
1 'polypeptide(L)' 'MATRIDATQSEFTRGALAALNEAKTIALAHATLAGVLAGPDVANTLLISFNTLLDPLIEKHSRKEEA' A
#
# COMPACT_ATOMS: atom_id res chain seq x y z
N MET A 1 27.17 16.93 -10.15
CA MET A 1 26.37 15.93 -10.91
C MET A 1 25.58 14.96 -10.01
N ALA A 2 25.44 15.24 -8.70
CA ALA A 2 24.71 14.39 -7.74
C ALA A 2 23.19 14.65 -7.73
N THR A 3 22.76 15.88 -8.01
CA THR A 3 21.36 16.35 -7.88
C THR A 3 20.32 15.65 -8.75
N ARG A 4 20.72 15.00 -9.86
CA ARG A 4 19.76 14.35 -10.77
C ARG A 4 19.36 12.95 -10.31
N ILE A 5 20.26 12.23 -9.63
CA ILE A 5 20.00 10.85 -9.19
C ILE A 5 19.09 10.84 -7.96
N ASP A 6 19.31 11.77 -7.02
CA ASP A 6 18.47 11.90 -5.82
C ASP A 6 17.02 12.31 -6.16
N ALA A 7 16.84 13.20 -7.14
CA ALA A 7 15.52 13.62 -7.60
C ALA A 7 14.71 12.47 -8.23
N THR A 8 15.34 11.68 -9.11
CA THR A 8 14.68 10.53 -9.75
C THR A 8 14.35 9.42 -8.75
N GLN A 9 15.20 9.20 -7.75
CA GLN A 9 14.94 8.23 -6.68
C GLN A 9 13.80 8.69 -5.74
N SER A 10 13.71 10.00 -5.48
CA SER A 10 12.61 10.61 -4.72
C SER A 10 11.27 10.49 -5.46
N GLU A 11 11.22 10.83 -6.75
CA GLU A 11 10.02 10.68 -7.59
C GLU A 11 9.57 9.22 -7.70
N PHE A 12 10.51 8.29 -7.87
CA PHE A 12 10.22 6.86 -7.90
C PHE A 12 9.63 6.36 -6.56
N THR A 13 10.19 6.83 -5.43
CA THR A 13 9.70 6.45 -4.10
C THR A 13 8.28 6.98 -3.86
N ARG A 14 8.00 8.21 -4.28
CA ARG A 14 6.67 8.80 -4.22
C ARG A 14 5.65 8.08 -5.10
N GLY A 15 6.05 7.73 -6.33
CA GLY A 15 5.21 6.93 -7.24
C GLY A 15 4.90 5.54 -6.68
N ALA A 16 5.90 4.88 -6.08
CA ALA A 16 5.71 3.60 -5.41
C ALA A 16 4.78 3.71 -4.19
N LEU A 17 4.92 4.77 -3.38
CA LEU A 17 4.05 5.03 -2.24
C LEU A 17 2.60 5.28 -2.69
N ALA A 18 2.38 6.05 -3.75
CA ALA A 18 1.05 6.29 -4.32
C ALA A 18 0.42 4.97 -4.80
N ALA A 19 1.15 4.17 -5.58
CA ALA A 19 0.67 2.88 -6.06
C ALA A 19 0.33 1.90 -4.92
N LEU A 20 1.11 1.88 -3.84
CA LEU A 20 0.83 1.06 -2.66
C LEU A 20 -0.44 1.50 -1.91
N ASN A 21 -0.68 2.82 -1.81
CA ASN A 21 -1.91 3.35 -1.22
C ASN A 21 -3.15 3.06 -2.08
N GLU A 22 -3.02 3.14 -3.40
CA GLU A 22 -4.08 2.73 -4.32
C GLU A 22 -4.38 1.24 -4.21
N ALA A 23 -3.33 0.41 -4.19
CA ALA A 23 -3.47 -1.04 -4.00
C ALA A 23 -4.18 -1.37 -2.68
N LYS A 24 -3.86 -0.66 -1.58
CA LYS A 24 -4.56 -0.82 -0.29
C LYS A 24 -6.03 -0.46 -0.40
N THR A 25 -6.36 0.64 -1.07
CA THR A 25 -7.75 1.07 -1.27
C THR A 25 -8.56 0.00 -2.04
N ILE A 26 -8.00 -0.53 -3.12
CA ILE A 26 -8.63 -1.59 -3.92
C ILE A 26 -8.78 -2.88 -3.10
N ALA A 27 -7.77 -3.25 -2.32
CA ALA A 27 -7.78 -4.45 -1.49
C ALA A 27 -8.85 -4.37 -0.38
N LEU A 28 -9.03 -3.21 0.25
CA LEU A 28 -10.10 -2.97 1.23
C LEU A 28 -11.49 -3.07 0.59
N ALA A 29 -11.66 -2.51 -0.61
CA ALA A 29 -12.90 -2.64 -1.37
C ALA A 29 -13.19 -4.10 -1.73
N HIS A 30 -12.16 -4.85 -2.13
CA HIS A 30 -12.28 -6.28 -2.43
C HIS A 30 -12.66 -7.10 -1.19
N ALA A 31 -12.03 -6.85 -0.03
CA ALA A 31 -12.37 -7.52 1.22
C ALA A 31 -13.82 -7.25 1.64
N THR A 32 -14.29 -6.01 1.43
CA THR A 32 -15.68 -5.62 1.69
C THR A 32 -16.65 -6.39 0.78
N LEU A 33 -16.37 -6.44 -0.52
CA LEU A 33 -17.18 -7.19 -1.48
C LEU A 33 -17.21 -8.69 -1.15
N ALA A 34 -16.05 -9.29 -0.87
CA ALA A 34 -15.98 -10.68 -0.45
C ALA A 34 -16.78 -10.93 0.85
N GLY A 35 -16.78 -9.97 1.76
CA GLY A 35 -17.62 -9.98 2.97
C GLY A 35 -19.11 -10.03 2.68
N VAL A 36 -19.58 -9.24 1.72
CA VAL A 36 -20.99 -9.26 1.28
C VAL A 36 -21.37 -10.63 0.69
N LEU A 37 -20.44 -11.28 -0.03
CA LEU A 37 -20.72 -12.52 -0.74
C LEU A 37 -20.57 -13.78 0.12
N ALA A 38 -19.61 -13.80 1.03
CA ALA A 38 -19.18 -15.00 1.75
C ALA A 38 -19.18 -14.84 3.28
N GLY A 39 -19.60 -13.68 3.79
CA GLY A 39 -19.77 -13.42 5.21
C GLY A 39 -18.61 -12.64 5.86
N PRO A 40 -18.84 -12.13 7.08
CA PRO A 40 -17.93 -11.21 7.76
C PRO A 40 -16.56 -11.82 8.09
N ASP A 41 -16.49 -13.14 8.31
CA ASP A 41 -15.22 -13.82 8.62
C ASP A 41 -14.25 -13.79 7.43
N VAL A 42 -14.78 -13.87 6.20
CA VAL A 42 -13.99 -13.74 4.97
C VAL A 42 -13.47 -12.32 4.82
N ALA A 43 -14.32 -11.32 5.08
CA ALA A 43 -13.89 -9.92 5.08
C ALA A 43 -12.75 -9.68 6.06
N ASN A 44 -12.90 -10.12 7.30
CA ASN A 44 -11.90 -9.95 8.35
C ASN A 44 -10.57 -10.65 8.00
N THR A 45 -10.64 -11.88 7.49
CA THR A 45 -9.45 -12.61 7.06
C THR A 45 -8.68 -11.88 5.96
N LEU A 46 -9.41 -11.35 4.97
CA LEU A 46 -8.81 -10.58 3.87
C LEU A 46 -8.26 -9.24 4.35
N LEU A 47 -8.99 -8.51 5.20
CA LEU A 47 -8.51 -7.26 5.80
C LEU A 47 -7.20 -7.45 6.56
N ILE A 48 -7.11 -8.48 7.40
CA ILE A 48 -5.90 -8.82 8.16
C ILE A 48 -4.76 -9.16 7.19
N SER A 49 -5.03 -9.99 6.17
CA SER A 49 -4.04 -10.39 5.17
C SER A 49 -3.49 -9.19 4.40
N PHE A 50 -4.36 -8.30 3.92
CA PHE A 50 -3.98 -7.12 3.15
C PHE A 50 -3.20 -6.11 3.99
N ASN A 51 -3.63 -5.83 5.22
CA ASN A 51 -2.89 -4.94 6.11
C ASN A 51 -1.50 -5.51 6.45
N THR A 52 -1.41 -6.82 6.72
CA THR A 52 -0.13 -7.49 7.01
C THR A 52 0.88 -7.36 5.87
N LEU A 53 0.41 -7.36 4.61
CA LEU A 53 1.28 -7.25 3.43
C LEU A 53 1.58 -5.80 3.04
N LEU A 54 0.57 -4.92 3.06
CA LEU A 54 0.67 -3.58 2.49
C LEU A 54 1.19 -2.55 3.49
N ASP A 55 0.88 -2.69 4.78
CA ASP A 55 1.29 -1.69 5.79
C ASP A 55 2.81 -1.58 5.92
N PRO A 56 3.58 -2.69 6.00
CA PRO A 56 5.04 -2.60 6.06
C PRO A 56 5.66 -2.00 4.78
N LEU A 57 5.03 -2.24 3.62
CA LEU A 57 5.49 -1.70 2.34
C LEU A 57 5.25 -0.19 2.28
N ILE A 58 4.05 0.27 2.64
CA ILE A 58 3.72 1.69 2.72
C ILE A 58 4.67 2.40 3.69
N GLU A 59 4.88 1.83 4.88
CA GLU A 59 5.77 2.39 5.90
C GLU A 59 7.24 2.48 5.43
N LYS A 60 7.71 1.45 4.71
CA LYS A 60 9.06 1.43 4.12
C LYS A 60 9.25 2.53 3.07
N HIS A 61 8.24 2.82 2.26
CA HIS A 61 8.30 3.84 1.23
C HIS A 61 8.03 5.26 1.78
N SER A 62 7.24 5.39 2.84
CA SER A 62 6.98 6.67 3.53
C SER A 62 8.20 7.17 4.33
N ARG A 63 8.89 6.30 5.10
CA ARG A 63 10.11 6.70 5.83
C ARG A 63 11.26 7.14 4.94
N LYS A 64 11.28 6.72 3.67
CA LYS A 64 12.27 7.15 2.68
C LYS A 64 12.00 8.55 2.13
N GLU A 65 10.81 9.12 2.33
CA GLU A 65 10.54 10.53 2.01
C GLU A 65 10.91 11.48 3.17
N GLU A 66 11.07 10.97 4.40
CA GLU A 66 11.36 11.79 5.61
C GLU A 66 12.86 11.85 6.00
N ALA A 67 13.72 11.07 5.33
CA ALA A 67 15.17 10.97 5.59
C ALA A 67 15.98 11.63 4.46
#